data_AF-A0A5Q4G5R9-F1
#
_entry.id   AF-A0A5Q4G5R9-F1
#
_cell.length_a   1.000
_cell.length_b   1.000
_cell.length_c   1.000
_cell.angle_alpha   90.00
_cell.angle_beta   90.00
_cell.angle_gamma   90.00
#
_symmetry.space_group_name_H-M   'P 1'
#
loop_
_entity.id
_entity.type
_entity.pdbx_description
1 polymer ?
#
loop_
_entity_poly.entity_id
_entity_poly.type
_entity_poly.pdbx_seq_one_letter_code
_entity_poly.pdbx_strand_id
1 'polypeptide(L)'
;MTDHTVAEWAEDLRRFAAACRTARPLPDRGAFTAAQEWQCRIVGGALLAWLHEHGPGFLRERATMAALLGVDPDPVIVFTSDVPGLVAAREILGDDHELVICLLEEEFADAPARAADPGYVRHVHVWSRFLPELEREVAAAARAQHPISASSSYWQHAEGTMWAPNAGRGVDHLWRWDGREADLLEEALTHWVA
;
A
#
# COMPACT_ATOMS: atom_id res chain seq x y z
N MET A 1 11.50 -21.59 -16.19
CA MET A 1 11.25 -20.82 -14.96
C MET A 1 11.73 -21.70 -13.82
N THR A 2 12.70 -21.24 -13.03
CA THR A 2 13.05 -21.90 -11.77
C THR A 2 11.85 -21.83 -10.84
N ASP A 3 11.43 -22.97 -10.34
CA ASP A 3 10.27 -23.10 -9.47
C ASP A 3 10.70 -22.69 -8.05
N HIS A 4 10.76 -21.38 -7.79
CA HIS A 4 11.09 -20.86 -6.47
C HIS A 4 9.91 -21.10 -5.53
N THR A 5 10.21 -21.70 -4.37
CA THR A 5 9.27 -21.77 -3.25
C THR A 5 8.90 -20.35 -2.78
N VAL A 6 7.76 -20.20 -2.10
CA VAL A 6 7.38 -18.91 -1.49
C VAL A 6 8.47 -18.40 -0.54
N ALA A 7 9.09 -19.29 0.24
CA ALA A 7 10.16 -18.93 1.16
C ALA A 7 11.40 -18.35 0.45
N GLU A 8 11.86 -18.99 -0.63
CA GLU A 8 13.01 -18.50 -1.42
C GLU A 8 12.70 -17.17 -2.09
N TRP A 9 11.50 -17.04 -2.67
CA TRP A 9 11.05 -15.79 -3.28
C TRP A 9 10.97 -14.65 -2.26
N ALA A 10 10.40 -14.93 -1.09
CA ALA A 10 10.25 -13.95 -0.02
C ALA A 10 11.61 -13.50 0.53
N GLU A 11 12.54 -14.43 0.69
CA GLU A 11 13.91 -14.13 1.11
C GLU A 11 14.64 -13.25 0.09
N ASP A 12 14.48 -13.50 -1.20
CA ASP A 12 15.04 -12.65 -2.24
C ASP A 12 14.45 -11.23 -2.23
N LEU A 13 13.13 -11.10 -2.01
CA LEU A 13 12.48 -9.80 -1.90
C LEU A 13 12.86 -9.06 -0.60
N ARG A 14 12.96 -9.76 0.54
CA ARG A 14 13.45 -9.17 1.80
C ARG A 14 14.87 -8.65 1.67
N ARG A 15 15.76 -9.42 1.06
CA ARG A 15 17.15 -8.98 0.82
C ARG A 15 17.20 -7.73 -0.05
N PHE A 16 16.34 -7.67 -1.07
CA PHE A 16 16.22 -6.49 -1.91
C PHE A 16 15.67 -5.28 -1.13
N ALA A 17 14.59 -5.46 -0.36
CA ALA A 17 14.03 -4.42 0.50
C ALA A 17 15.07 -3.88 1.49
N ALA A 18 15.80 -4.75 2.18
CA ALA A 18 16.87 -4.38 3.11
C ALA A 18 17.99 -3.58 2.41
N ALA A 19 18.38 -3.97 1.20
CA ALA A 19 19.35 -3.21 0.41
C ALA A 19 18.83 -1.82 0.05
N CYS A 20 17.55 -1.70 -0.35
CA CYS A 20 16.91 -0.41 -0.59
C CYS A 20 16.90 0.48 0.65
N ARG A 21 16.50 -0.07 1.81
CA ARG A 21 16.51 0.65 3.09
C ARG A 21 17.91 1.06 3.53
N THR A 22 18.94 0.27 3.22
CA THR A 22 20.35 0.62 3.48
C THR A 22 20.82 1.76 2.59
N ALA A 23 20.48 1.73 1.30
CA ALA A 23 20.87 2.77 0.34
C ALA A 23 20.10 4.08 0.53
N ARG A 24 18.83 3.99 0.95
CA ARG A 24 17.93 5.12 1.16
C ARG A 24 17.13 4.94 2.46
N PRO A 25 17.73 5.21 3.64
CA PRO A 25 17.04 5.05 4.92
C PRO A 25 15.74 5.83 4.99
N LEU A 26 14.74 5.28 5.68
CA LEU A 26 13.53 6.04 6.01
C LEU A 26 13.90 7.11 7.03
N PRO A 27 13.36 8.33 6.91
CA PRO A 27 13.54 9.35 7.94
C PRO A 27 12.89 8.91 9.26
N ASP A 28 13.33 9.54 10.35
CA ASP A 28 12.59 9.47 11.61
C ASP A 28 11.29 10.25 11.50
N ARG A 29 10.21 9.75 12.13
CA ARG A 29 8.90 10.42 12.12
C ARG A 29 8.97 11.86 12.63
N GLY A 30 9.85 12.15 13.59
CA GLY A 30 10.07 13.51 14.11
C GLY A 30 10.62 14.50 13.07
N ALA A 31 11.11 14.04 11.92
CA ALA A 31 11.56 14.87 10.81
C ALA A 31 10.43 15.20 9.80
N PHE A 32 9.22 14.67 9.99
CA PHE A 32 8.10 14.93 9.09
C PHE A 32 7.58 16.36 9.19
N THR A 33 7.20 16.90 8.03
CA THR A 33 6.33 18.07 7.94
C THR A 33 4.94 17.73 8.50
N ALA A 34 4.14 18.76 8.81
CA ALA A 34 2.77 18.56 9.27
C ALA A 34 1.92 17.73 8.28
N ALA A 35 2.14 17.94 6.98
CA ALA A 35 1.46 17.16 5.94
C ALA A 35 1.85 15.68 5.99
N GLN A 36 3.15 15.38 6.02
CA GLN A 36 3.65 14.00 6.08
C GLN A 36 3.24 13.28 7.37
N GLU A 37 3.16 13.99 8.49
CA GLU A 37 2.66 13.44 9.75
C GLU A 37 1.18 13.02 9.63
N TRP A 38 0.34 13.80 8.94
CA TRP A 38 -1.04 13.41 8.67
C TRP A 38 -1.14 12.24 7.69
N GLN A 39 -0.34 12.26 6.62
CA GLN A 39 -0.28 11.14 5.67
C GLN A 39 0.13 9.83 6.36
N CYS A 40 1.13 9.90 7.27
CA CYS A 40 1.56 8.79 8.11
C CYS A 40 0.41 8.23 8.96
N ARG A 41 -0.40 9.09 9.58
CA ARG A 41 -1.58 8.66 10.37
C ARG A 41 -2.65 8.01 9.51
N ILE A 42 -2.96 8.59 8.35
CA ILE A 42 -3.99 8.08 7.43
C ILE A 42 -3.58 6.70 6.92
N VAL A 43 -2.36 6.57 6.40
CA VAL A 43 -1.86 5.28 5.90
C VAL A 43 -1.70 4.25 7.04
N GLY A 44 -1.23 4.68 8.22
CA GLY A 44 -1.14 3.81 9.39
C GLY A 44 -2.51 3.27 9.82
N GLY A 45 -3.54 4.12 9.79
CA GLY A 45 -4.92 3.73 10.04
C GLY A 45 -5.44 2.71 9.03
N ALA A 46 -5.20 2.95 7.74
CA ALA A 46 -5.54 2.01 6.66
C ALA A 46 -4.85 0.65 6.83
N LEU A 47 -3.55 0.64 7.15
CA LEU A 47 -2.80 -0.59 7.39
C LEU A 47 -3.34 -1.36 8.60
N LEU A 48 -3.64 -0.69 9.71
CA LEU A 48 -4.24 -1.32 10.90
C LEU A 48 -5.61 -1.92 10.59
N ALA A 49 -6.47 -1.18 9.89
CA ALA A 49 -7.77 -1.67 9.44
C ALA A 49 -7.60 -2.91 8.53
N TRP A 50 -6.63 -2.88 7.62
CA TRP A 50 -6.33 -4.06 6.80
C TRP A 50 -5.88 -5.25 7.65
N LEU A 51 -4.91 -5.08 8.54
CA LEU A 51 -4.36 -6.16 9.36
C LEU A 51 -5.41 -6.80 10.27
N HIS A 52 -6.33 -6.01 10.82
CA HIS A 52 -7.28 -6.49 11.83
C HIS A 52 -8.65 -6.87 11.26
N GLU A 53 -9.10 -6.23 10.19
CA GLU A 53 -10.49 -6.34 9.72
C GLU A 53 -10.59 -7.02 8.36
N HIS A 54 -9.73 -6.68 7.40
CA HIS A 54 -9.89 -7.08 6.00
C HIS A 54 -8.96 -8.22 5.56
N GLY A 55 -7.67 -8.10 5.87
CA GLY A 55 -6.61 -9.05 5.54
C GLY A 55 -6.93 -10.49 5.92
N PRO A 56 -7.41 -10.78 7.14
CA PRO A 56 -7.79 -12.14 7.52
C PRO A 56 -8.88 -12.76 6.63
N GLY A 57 -9.78 -11.94 6.07
CA GLY A 57 -10.79 -12.37 5.11
C GLY A 57 -10.16 -12.80 3.78
N PHE A 58 -9.31 -11.93 3.21
CA PHE A 58 -8.60 -12.22 1.95
C PHE A 58 -7.70 -13.45 2.04
N LEU A 59 -6.95 -13.61 3.13
CA LEU A 59 -6.07 -14.76 3.34
C LEU A 59 -6.87 -16.07 3.42
N ARG A 60 -8.03 -16.05 4.09
CA ARG A 60 -8.91 -17.23 4.19
C ARG A 60 -9.54 -17.60 2.85
N GLU A 61 -10.01 -16.60 2.10
CA GLU A 61 -10.57 -16.80 0.76
C GLU A 61 -9.52 -17.38 -0.19
N ARG A 62 -8.33 -16.78 -0.20
CA ARG A 62 -7.19 -17.29 -0.97
C ARG A 62 -6.84 -18.73 -0.62
N ALA A 63 -6.71 -19.06 0.67
CA ALA A 63 -6.41 -20.42 1.10
C ALA A 63 -7.48 -21.43 0.62
N THR A 64 -8.74 -21.02 0.56
CA THR A 64 -9.85 -21.84 0.06
C THR A 64 -9.79 -22.04 -1.45
N MET A 65 -9.36 -21.02 -2.19
CA MET A 65 -9.35 -21.01 -3.66
C MET A 65 -7.97 -21.36 -4.27
N ALA A 66 -6.95 -21.59 -3.44
CA ALA A 66 -5.56 -21.78 -3.85
C ALA A 66 -5.39 -22.79 -5.00
N ALA A 67 -5.96 -23.98 -4.87
CA ALA A 67 -5.86 -25.04 -5.88
C ALA A 67 -6.57 -24.68 -7.20
N LEU A 68 -7.67 -23.93 -7.14
CA LEU A 68 -8.42 -23.49 -8.33
C LEU A 68 -7.68 -22.39 -9.08
N LEU A 69 -7.08 -21.45 -8.33
CA LEU A 69 -6.41 -20.27 -8.88
C LEU A 69 -4.93 -20.53 -9.21
N GLY A 70 -4.37 -21.67 -8.79
CA GLY A 70 -2.94 -21.97 -8.97
C GLY A 70 -2.04 -21.03 -8.16
N VAL A 71 -2.50 -20.60 -6.99
CA VAL A 71 -1.77 -19.70 -6.09
C VAL A 71 -1.42 -20.40 -4.77
N ASP A 72 -0.40 -19.93 -4.08
CA ASP A 72 0.00 -20.49 -2.79
C ASP A 72 -1.03 -20.15 -1.70
N PRO A 73 -1.50 -21.13 -0.89
CA PRO A 73 -2.47 -20.88 0.18
C PRO A 73 -1.92 -20.08 1.37
N ASP A 74 -0.59 -19.99 1.53
CA ASP A 74 0.11 -19.29 2.60
C ASP A 74 1.05 -18.21 2.02
N PRO A 75 0.49 -17.12 1.47
CA PRO A 75 1.26 -16.09 0.79
C PRO A 75 2.05 -15.23 1.78
N VAL A 76 3.12 -14.60 1.28
CA VAL A 76 3.70 -13.44 1.96
C VAL A 76 2.88 -12.18 1.66
N ILE A 77 2.81 -11.27 2.62
CA ILE A 77 2.18 -9.97 2.41
C ILE A 77 3.24 -8.99 1.94
N VAL A 78 3.01 -8.34 0.81
CA VAL A 78 3.82 -7.20 0.36
C VAL A 78 2.99 -5.95 0.59
N PHE A 79 3.50 -5.03 1.41
CA PHE A 79 2.90 -3.73 1.62
C PHE A 79 3.72 -2.66 0.87
N THR A 80 3.09 -1.96 -0.07
CA THR A 80 3.72 -0.82 -0.75
C THR A 80 3.08 0.51 -0.36
N SER A 81 3.92 1.52 -0.17
CA SER A 81 3.47 2.85 0.21
C SER A 81 4.44 3.94 -0.24
N ASP A 82 4.14 5.18 0.12
CA ASP A 82 5.07 6.30 0.10
C ASP A 82 5.91 6.34 1.41
N VAL A 83 6.82 7.31 1.51
CA VAL A 83 7.71 7.44 2.68
C VAL A 83 6.93 7.58 4.00
N PRO A 84 5.91 8.46 4.12
CA PRO A 84 5.06 8.50 5.31
C PRO A 84 4.45 7.15 5.68
N GLY A 85 3.89 6.42 4.73
CA GLY A 85 3.26 5.14 5.01
C GLY A 85 4.24 4.02 5.34
N LEU A 86 5.45 4.02 4.79
CA LEU A 86 6.49 3.07 5.22
C LEU A 86 7.01 3.35 6.64
N VAL A 87 7.09 4.63 7.04
CA VAL A 87 7.40 4.97 8.43
C VAL A 87 6.27 4.50 9.36
N ALA A 88 5.01 4.69 8.97
CA ALA A 88 3.87 4.17 9.72
C ALA A 88 3.92 2.64 9.84
N ALA A 89 4.21 1.93 8.75
CA ALA A 89 4.34 0.48 8.73
C ALA A 89 5.46 -0.01 9.66
N ARG A 90 6.64 0.64 9.64
CA ARG A 90 7.74 0.33 10.57
C ARG A 90 7.34 0.49 12.03
N GLU A 91 6.58 1.54 12.38
CA GLU A 91 6.11 1.75 13.75
C GLU A 91 5.06 0.73 14.20
N ILE A 92 4.22 0.25 13.29
CA ILE A 92 3.17 -0.74 13.57
C ILE A 92 3.73 -2.16 13.64
N LEU A 93 4.62 -2.51 12.70
CA LEU A 93 5.09 -3.88 12.47
C LEU A 93 6.46 -4.17 13.10
N GLY A 94 7.27 -3.13 13.36
CA GLY A 94 8.69 -3.27 13.70
C GLY A 94 9.60 -3.38 12.47
N ASP A 95 10.91 -3.44 12.71
CA ASP A 95 11.93 -3.45 11.64
C ASP A 95 12.02 -4.80 10.88
N ASP A 96 11.66 -5.91 11.53
CA ASP A 96 11.87 -7.27 11.01
C ASP A 96 10.59 -8.12 11.11
N HIS A 97 9.48 -7.65 10.54
CA HIS A 97 8.23 -8.42 10.55
C HIS A 97 8.29 -9.63 9.62
N GLU A 98 8.10 -10.84 10.16
CA GLU A 98 8.29 -12.09 9.41
C GLU A 98 7.35 -12.21 8.20
N LEU A 99 6.10 -11.77 8.32
CA LEU A 99 5.06 -12.00 7.31
C LEU A 99 4.83 -10.86 6.31
N VAL A 100 5.37 -9.66 6.58
CA VAL A 100 5.06 -8.45 5.82
C VAL A 100 6.35 -7.82 5.32
N ILE A 101 6.48 -7.69 4.01
CA ILE A 101 7.61 -7.02 3.36
C ILE A 101 7.14 -5.64 2.91
N CYS A 102 7.79 -4.59 3.42
CA CYS A 102 7.43 -3.20 3.16
C CYS A 102 8.39 -2.56 2.15
N LEU A 103 7.86 -1.96 1.08
CA LEU A 103 8.63 -1.37 -0.03
C LEU A 103 8.00 -0.06 -0.51
N LEU A 104 8.80 0.85 -1.08
CA LEU A 104 8.21 1.91 -1.88
C LEU A 104 7.61 1.31 -3.15
N GLU A 105 6.61 1.96 -3.75
CA GLU A 105 6.05 1.45 -5.01
C GLU A 105 7.14 1.31 -6.08
N GLU A 106 7.99 2.32 -6.24
CA GLU A 106 9.04 2.26 -7.25
C GLU A 106 10.06 1.15 -6.96
N GLU A 107 10.28 0.83 -5.69
CA GLU A 107 11.18 -0.26 -5.31
C GLU A 107 10.56 -1.61 -5.66
N PHE A 108 9.27 -1.78 -5.40
CA PHE A 108 8.56 -2.99 -5.79
C PHE A 108 8.55 -3.18 -7.32
N ALA A 109 8.37 -2.09 -8.08
CA ALA A 109 8.45 -2.11 -9.55
C ALA A 109 9.86 -2.46 -10.06
N ASP A 110 10.90 -2.02 -9.35
CA ASP A 110 12.31 -2.26 -9.67
C ASP A 110 12.86 -3.59 -9.10
N ALA A 111 12.02 -4.40 -8.46
CA ALA A 111 12.44 -5.65 -7.85
C ALA A 111 13.10 -6.58 -8.89
N PRO A 112 14.15 -7.32 -8.52
CA PRO A 112 14.88 -8.18 -9.44
C PRO A 112 13.95 -9.26 -10.01
N ALA A 113 14.19 -9.71 -11.24
CA ALA A 113 13.32 -10.69 -11.92
C ALA A 113 13.03 -11.97 -11.11
N ARG A 114 13.97 -12.40 -10.24
CA ARG A 114 13.79 -13.54 -9.32
C ARG A 114 12.74 -13.31 -8.23
N ALA A 115 12.49 -12.05 -7.88
CA ALA A 115 11.48 -11.60 -6.93
C ALA A 115 10.22 -11.07 -7.63
N ALA A 116 10.13 -11.13 -8.96
CA ALA A 116 8.91 -10.79 -9.68
C ALA A 116 7.84 -11.88 -9.48
N ASP A 117 6.61 -11.44 -9.22
CA ASP A 117 5.44 -12.32 -9.08
C ASP A 117 4.20 -11.69 -9.70
N PRO A 118 4.19 -11.46 -11.04
CA PRO A 118 3.11 -10.74 -11.71
C PRO A 118 1.76 -11.46 -11.66
N GLY A 119 1.78 -12.76 -11.34
CA GLY A 119 0.58 -13.58 -11.15
C GLY A 119 0.11 -13.66 -9.69
N TYR A 120 0.71 -12.90 -8.77
CA TYR A 120 0.35 -12.96 -7.34
C TYR A 120 0.33 -14.41 -6.80
N VAL A 121 1.19 -15.28 -7.32
CA VAL A 121 1.21 -16.70 -6.98
C VAL A 121 1.75 -16.89 -5.57
N ARG A 122 2.67 -16.04 -5.13
CA ARG A 122 3.42 -16.17 -3.88
C ARG A 122 3.09 -15.09 -2.85
N HIS A 123 2.42 -14.02 -3.28
CA HIS A 123 2.10 -12.91 -2.39
C HIS A 123 0.68 -12.37 -2.52
N VAL A 124 0.26 -11.70 -1.45
CA VAL A 124 -0.85 -10.74 -1.46
C VAL A 124 -0.22 -9.35 -1.46
N HIS A 125 -0.57 -8.53 -2.43
CA HIS A 125 -0.10 -7.16 -2.53
C HIS A 125 -1.13 -6.21 -1.91
N VAL A 126 -0.71 -5.50 -0.87
CA VAL A 126 -1.47 -4.45 -0.20
C VAL A 126 -0.80 -3.13 -0.51
N TRP A 127 -1.58 -2.09 -0.82
CA TRP A 127 -1.04 -0.75 -0.96
C TRP A 127 -1.91 0.26 -0.23
N SER A 128 -1.27 1.33 0.21
CA SER A 128 -1.93 2.53 0.73
C SER A 128 -0.96 3.69 0.58
N ARG A 129 -1.25 4.69 -0.26
CA ARG A 129 -0.34 5.79 -0.57
C ARG A 129 -1.08 7.04 -1.04
N PHE A 130 -0.43 8.18 -0.93
CA PHE A 130 -0.90 9.40 -1.59
C PHE A 130 -0.37 9.50 -3.02
N LEU A 131 -1.24 9.86 -3.96
CA LEU A 131 -0.82 10.17 -5.31
C LEU A 131 -0.15 11.55 -5.35
N PRO A 132 0.95 11.72 -6.11
CA PRO A 132 1.68 13.00 -6.15
C PRO A 132 0.84 14.14 -6.74
N GLU A 133 -0.07 13.81 -7.65
CA GLU A 133 -1.01 14.73 -8.26
C GLU A 133 -2.39 14.08 -8.36
N LEU A 134 -3.45 14.87 -8.17
CA LEU A 134 -4.80 14.43 -8.49
C LEU A 134 -4.93 14.29 -10.00
N GLU A 135 -5.55 13.20 -10.45
CA GLU A 135 -5.92 13.08 -11.86
C GLU A 135 -6.80 14.25 -12.29
N ARG A 136 -6.63 14.73 -13.53
CA ARG A 136 -7.25 15.99 -13.98
C ARG A 136 -8.77 15.98 -13.89
N GLU A 137 -9.38 14.84 -14.22
CA GLU A 137 -10.83 14.66 -14.19
C GLU A 137 -11.33 14.62 -12.74
N VAL A 138 -10.64 13.87 -11.87
CA VAL A 138 -10.86 13.84 -10.42
C VAL A 138 -10.74 15.25 -9.83
N ALA A 139 -9.69 16.00 -10.17
CA ALA A 139 -9.47 17.35 -9.67
C ALA A 139 -10.58 18.33 -10.08
N ALA A 140 -11.10 18.19 -11.30
CA ALA A 140 -12.20 19.03 -11.77
C ALA A 140 -13.50 18.71 -11.02
N ALA A 141 -13.81 17.41 -10.83
CA ALA A 141 -14.97 16.96 -10.07
C ALA A 141 -14.88 17.38 -8.59
N ALA A 142 -13.73 17.16 -7.96
CA ALA A 142 -13.46 17.57 -6.58
C ALA A 142 -13.68 19.08 -6.38
N ARG A 143 -13.17 19.92 -7.29
CA ARG A 143 -13.37 21.38 -7.22
C ARG A 143 -14.83 21.81 -7.38
N ALA A 144 -15.61 21.09 -8.17
CA ALA A 144 -17.02 21.40 -8.38
C ALA A 144 -17.88 20.98 -7.18
N GLN A 145 -17.58 19.84 -6.57
CA GLN A 145 -18.40 19.25 -5.49
C GLN A 145 -17.98 19.72 -4.10
N HIS A 146 -16.67 19.89 -3.86
CA HIS A 146 -16.09 20.14 -2.55
C HIS A 146 -15.21 21.39 -2.55
N PRO A 147 -15.72 22.60 -2.89
CA PRO A 147 -14.90 23.79 -3.02
C PRO A 147 -14.10 24.10 -1.74
N ILE A 148 -12.78 24.19 -1.88
CA ILE A 148 -11.86 24.51 -0.78
C ILE A 148 -11.28 25.92 -0.90
N SER A 149 -10.73 26.43 0.20
CA SER A 149 -10.06 27.73 0.22
C SER A 149 -8.76 27.71 -0.59
N ALA A 150 -8.28 28.88 -1.01
CA ALA A 150 -7.01 29.00 -1.74
C ALA A 150 -5.78 28.57 -0.93
N SER A 151 -5.87 28.51 0.40
CA SER A 151 -4.82 28.00 1.29
C SER A 151 -4.90 26.49 1.52
N SER A 152 -5.94 25.83 1.00
CA SER A 152 -6.14 24.39 1.12
C SER A 152 -5.72 23.66 -0.15
N SER A 153 -5.39 22.38 -0.03
CA SER A 153 -5.13 21.48 -1.16
C SER A 153 -5.97 20.21 -1.07
N TYR A 154 -6.22 19.58 -2.22
CA TYR A 154 -6.74 18.21 -2.24
C TYR A 154 -5.60 17.21 -2.18
N TRP A 155 -5.84 16.10 -1.51
CA TRP A 155 -5.00 14.91 -1.58
C TRP A 155 -5.85 13.72 -2.04
N GLN A 156 -5.28 12.88 -2.90
CA GLN A 156 -5.87 11.61 -3.30
C GLN A 156 -5.08 10.49 -2.64
N HIS A 157 -5.76 9.68 -1.84
CA HIS A 157 -5.20 8.54 -1.13
C HIS A 157 -5.75 7.27 -1.76
N ALA A 158 -4.86 6.49 -2.37
CA ALA A 158 -5.21 5.23 -3.00
C ALA A 158 -4.82 4.07 -2.08
N GLU A 159 -5.75 3.15 -1.84
CA GLU A 159 -5.50 1.92 -1.09
C GLU A 159 -6.15 0.71 -1.76
N GLY A 160 -5.67 -0.48 -1.42
CA GLY A 160 -6.26 -1.70 -1.94
C GLY A 160 -5.47 -2.96 -1.68
N THR A 161 -5.95 -4.05 -2.26
CA THR A 161 -5.39 -5.38 -2.11
C THR A 161 -5.60 -6.19 -3.38
N MET A 162 -4.53 -6.77 -3.90
CA MET A 162 -4.55 -7.83 -4.91
C MET A 162 -4.11 -9.13 -4.23
N TRP A 163 -5.01 -10.10 -4.18
CA TRP A 163 -4.75 -11.36 -3.49
C TRP A 163 -4.72 -12.56 -4.43
N ALA A 164 -5.04 -12.42 -5.72
CA ALA A 164 -4.77 -13.40 -6.78
C ALA A 164 -4.86 -12.71 -8.17
N PRO A 165 -4.54 -13.41 -9.30
CA PRO A 165 -4.82 -12.90 -10.63
C PRO A 165 -6.30 -12.54 -10.78
N ASN A 166 -6.58 -11.27 -11.13
CA ASN A 166 -7.95 -10.75 -11.24
C ASN A 166 -8.79 -11.02 -9.98
N ALA A 167 -8.18 -10.97 -8.80
CA ALA A 167 -8.90 -11.07 -7.54
C ALA A 167 -8.35 -10.02 -6.58
N GLY A 168 -9.13 -8.96 -6.39
CA GLY A 168 -8.71 -7.84 -5.59
C GLY A 168 -9.71 -6.71 -5.56
N ARG A 169 -9.36 -5.68 -4.79
CA ARG A 169 -10.11 -4.45 -4.74
C ARG A 169 -9.16 -3.26 -4.57
N GLY A 170 -9.59 -2.11 -5.06
CA GLY A 170 -8.92 -0.85 -4.82
C GLY A 170 -9.94 0.26 -4.68
N VAL A 171 -9.54 1.30 -3.95
CA VAL A 171 -10.37 2.44 -3.64
C VAL A 171 -9.51 3.69 -3.51
N ASP A 172 -10.02 4.82 -4.02
CA ASP A 172 -9.41 6.12 -3.81
C ASP A 172 -10.29 6.98 -2.91
N HIS A 173 -9.67 7.68 -1.98
CA HIS A 173 -10.29 8.62 -1.06
C HIS A 173 -9.83 10.04 -1.40
N LEU A 174 -10.77 10.99 -1.32
CA LEU A 174 -10.47 12.40 -1.49
C LEU A 174 -10.39 13.08 -0.11
N TRP A 175 -9.23 13.68 0.15
CA TRP A 175 -8.98 14.43 1.37
C TRP A 175 -8.78 15.92 1.06
N ARG A 176 -9.17 16.76 2.02
CA ARG A 176 -8.76 18.17 2.10
C ARG A 176 -7.63 18.28 3.09
N TRP A 177 -6.61 19.04 2.73
CA TRP A 177 -5.58 19.53 3.64
C TRP A 177 -5.67 21.04 3.76
N ASP A 178 -5.80 21.56 4.99
CA ASP A 178 -5.91 23.01 5.23
C ASP A 178 -4.59 23.68 5.67
N GLY A 179 -3.50 22.91 5.72
CA GLY A 179 -2.20 23.35 6.26
C GLY A 179 -1.96 22.89 7.70
N ARG A 180 -2.97 22.34 8.38
CA ARG A 180 -2.89 21.89 9.77
C ARG A 180 -3.57 20.54 10.00
N GLU A 181 -4.74 20.33 9.43
CA GLU A 181 -5.56 19.11 9.59
C GLU A 181 -6.00 18.57 8.23
N ALA A 182 -6.17 17.25 8.18
CA ALA A 182 -6.67 16.55 7.01
C ALA A 182 -8.10 16.08 7.28
N ASP A 183 -9.02 16.45 6.39
CA ASP A 183 -10.42 16.04 6.46
C ASP A 183 -10.76 15.16 5.28
N LEU A 184 -11.42 14.03 5.54
CA LEU A 184 -11.96 13.18 4.50
C LEU A 184 -13.18 13.86 3.88
N LEU A 185 -13.09 14.23 2.61
CA LEU A 185 -14.18 14.85 1.87
C LEU A 185 -15.09 13.80 1.24
N GLU A 186 -14.49 12.73 0.72
CA GLU A 186 -15.21 11.67 0.03
C GLU A 186 -14.49 10.33 0.18
N GLU A 187 -15.23 9.34 0.64
CA GLU A 187 -14.82 7.95 0.64
C GLU A 187 -15.15 7.29 -0.70
N ALA A 188 -14.26 6.45 -1.20
CA ALA A 188 -14.48 5.67 -2.41
C ALA A 188 -14.90 6.51 -3.64
N LEU A 189 -14.20 7.63 -3.83
CA LEU A 189 -14.29 8.48 -5.01
C LEU A 189 -14.21 7.64 -6.30
N THR A 190 -13.26 6.70 -6.31
CA THR A 190 -13.19 5.63 -7.30
C THR A 190 -13.09 4.30 -6.56
N HIS A 191 -13.63 3.23 -7.13
CA HIS A 191 -13.45 1.89 -6.63
C HIS A 191 -13.47 0.89 -7.77
N TRP A 192 -12.79 -0.24 -7.57
CA TRP A 192 -12.86 -1.38 -8.47
C TRP A 192 -12.78 -2.68 -7.69
N VAL A 193 -13.35 -3.72 -8.30
CA VAL A 193 -13.26 -5.11 -7.86
C VAL A 193 -12.88 -5.91 -9.09
N ALA A 194 -11.84 -6.73 -8.96
CA ALA A 194 -11.38 -7.65 -9.99
C ALA A 194 -11.87 -9.07 -9.64
#